data_AF-A0A453C067-F1
#
_entry.id   AF-A0A453C067-F1
#
_cell.length_a   1.000
_cell.length_b   1.000
_cell.length_c   1.000
_cell.angle_alpha   90.00
_cell.angle_beta   90.00
_cell.angle_gamma   90.00
#
_symmetry.space_group_name_H-M   'P 1'
#
loop_
_entity.id
_entity.type
_entity.pdbx_description
1 polymer ?
#
loop_
_entity_poly.entity_id
_entity_poly.type
_entity_poly.pdbx_seq_one_letter_code
_entity_poly.pdbx_strand_id
1 'polypeptide(L)'
;QVTVIGCIPYLGKAMNFMLLSLMYAYYCFEYKWNFFAVSLNHRLDFFESNWAFFAGFGSPCVLPIFFFSPLTSYGVMAILYPLFVMTAAGTQEEQTIDELKSLHGGKLNRIPLFFVAKRLTTQALQLFPEAQKEQ
;
A
#
# COMPACT_ATOMS: atom_id res chain seq x y z
N GLN A 1 -10.04 0.17 30.65
CA GLN A 1 -9.31 -0.82 29.84
C GLN A 1 -10.20 -1.64 28.88
N VAL A 2 -11.53 -1.45 28.83
CA VAL A 2 -12.43 -2.29 28.00
C VAL A 2 -12.72 -1.71 26.60
N THR A 3 -12.56 -0.40 26.40
CA THR A 3 -12.83 0.29 25.13
C THR A 3 -11.81 -0.04 24.03
N VAL A 4 -10.58 -0.37 24.41
CA VAL A 4 -9.50 -0.68 23.46
C VAL A 4 -9.83 -1.95 22.68
N ILE A 5 -10.41 -2.96 23.35
CA ILE A 5 -10.77 -4.25 22.73
C ILE A 5 -11.95 -4.14 21.75
N GLY A 6 -12.91 -3.25 22.01
CA GLY A 6 -14.02 -2.97 21.08
C GLY A 6 -13.63 -2.12 19.86
N CYS A 7 -12.54 -1.35 19.96
CA CYS A 7 -12.01 -0.58 18.85
C CYS A 7 -11.20 -1.43 17.87
N ILE A 8 -10.63 -2.56 18.32
CA ILE A 8 -9.85 -3.51 17.51
C ILE A 8 -10.58 -3.98 16.24
N PRO A 9 -11.88 -4.38 16.25
CA PRO A 9 -12.55 -4.82 15.02
C PRO A 9 -12.82 -3.69 14.02
N TYR A 10 -13.11 -2.47 14.49
CA TYR A 10 -13.35 -1.33 13.61
C TYR A 10 -12.03 -0.76 13.06
N LEU A 11 -11.05 -0.57 13.94
CA LEU A 11 -9.70 -0.17 13.59
C LEU A 11 -9.03 -1.22 12.70
N GLY A 12 -9.26 -2.50 12.97
CA GLY A 12 -8.77 -3.62 12.16
C GLY A 12 -9.34 -3.62 10.74
N LYS A 13 -10.65 -3.34 10.56
CA LYS A 13 -11.23 -3.20 9.21
C LYS A 13 -10.67 -2.00 8.45
N ALA A 14 -10.54 -0.86 9.12
CA ALA A 14 -9.96 0.35 8.51
C ALA A 14 -8.49 0.14 8.14
N MET A 15 -7.70 -0.49 9.02
CA MET A 15 -6.32 -0.86 8.74
C MET A 15 -6.22 -1.88 7.61
N ASN A 16 -7.11 -2.89 7.55
CA ASN A 16 -7.14 -3.86 6.46
C ASN A 16 -7.47 -3.19 5.12
N PHE A 17 -8.45 -2.29 5.09
CA PHE A 17 -8.77 -1.48 3.92
C PHE A 17 -7.55 -0.67 3.46
N MET A 18 -6.90 0.02 4.40
CA MET A 18 -5.71 0.81 4.14
C MET A 18 -4.55 -0.05 3.63
N LEU A 19 -4.27 -1.18 4.26
CA LEU A 19 -3.22 -2.11 3.85
C LEU A 19 -3.46 -2.63 2.44
N LEU A 20 -4.68 -3.11 2.16
CA LEU A 20 -5.02 -3.67 0.87
C LEU A 20 -4.94 -2.62 -0.24
N SER A 21 -5.37 -1.39 0.06
CA SER A 21 -5.27 -0.27 -0.87
C SER A 21 -3.82 0.09 -1.17
N LEU A 22 -2.98 0.15 -0.15
CA LEU A 22 -1.54 0.41 -0.29
C LEU A 22 -0.85 -0.70 -1.09
N MET A 23 -1.18 -1.97 -0.83
CA MET A 23 -0.66 -3.14 -1.52
C MET A 23 -1.02 -3.13 -3.01
N TYR A 24 -2.28 -2.80 -3.33
CA TYR A 24 -2.74 -2.69 -4.71
C TYR A 24 -2.08 -1.54 -5.46
N ALA A 25 -1.97 -0.38 -4.82
CA ALA A 25 -1.26 0.76 -5.37
C ALA A 25 0.21 0.42 -5.63
N TYR A 26 0.89 -0.23 -4.67
CA TYR A 26 2.27 -0.66 -4.85
C TYR A 26 2.45 -1.54 -6.08
N TYR A 27 1.58 -2.52 -6.30
CA TYR A 27 1.66 -3.37 -7.50
C TYR A 27 1.46 -2.61 -8.81
N CYS A 28 0.54 -1.65 -8.86
CA CYS A 28 0.34 -0.85 -10.07
C CYS A 28 1.61 -0.04 -10.43
N PHE A 29 2.27 0.51 -9.41
CA PHE A 29 3.49 1.30 -9.56
C PHE A 29 4.77 0.46 -9.72
N GLU A 30 4.76 -0.80 -9.26
CA GLU A 30 5.88 -1.70 -9.39
C GLU A 30 6.28 -1.89 -10.86
N TYR A 31 5.30 -2.04 -11.77
CA TYR A 31 5.58 -2.14 -13.21
C TYR A 31 6.33 -0.92 -13.75
N LYS A 32 5.89 0.27 -13.36
CA LYS A 32 6.54 1.53 -13.73
C LYS A 32 7.96 1.58 -13.19
N TRP A 33 8.14 1.40 -11.88
CA TRP A 33 9.47 1.51 -11.26
C TRP A 33 10.42 0.41 -11.71
N ASN A 34 9.91 -0.78 -12.04
CA ASN A 34 10.68 -1.86 -12.62
C ASN A 34 11.18 -1.51 -14.02
N PHE A 35 10.35 -0.85 -14.84
CA PHE A 35 10.76 -0.33 -16.15
C PHE A 35 11.85 0.74 -16.02
N PHE A 36 11.74 1.64 -15.03
CA PHE A 36 12.75 2.68 -14.77
C PHE A 36 13.96 2.20 -13.94
N ALA A 37 14.06 0.89 -13.63
CA ALA A 37 15.12 0.31 -12.80
C ALA A 37 15.40 1.07 -11.49
N VAL A 38 14.36 1.69 -10.90
CA VAL A 38 14.50 2.49 -9.68
C VAL A 38 14.90 1.58 -8.52
N SER A 39 15.83 1.99 -7.66
CA SER A 39 16.23 1.16 -6.52
C SER A 39 15.07 0.95 -5.53
N LEU A 40 14.98 -0.23 -4.92
CA LEU A 40 13.91 -0.56 -3.95
C LEU A 40 13.82 0.46 -2.81
N ASN A 41 14.97 0.92 -2.29
CA ASN A 41 15.01 1.90 -1.20
C ASN A 41 14.34 3.22 -1.61
N HIS A 42 14.55 3.67 -2.85
CA HIS A 42 13.92 4.90 -3.35
C HIS A 42 12.41 4.73 -3.56
N ARG A 43 11.97 3.57 -4.07
CA ARG A 43 10.53 3.24 -4.21
C ARG A 43 9.83 3.27 -2.85
N LEU A 44 10.46 2.69 -1.83
CA LEU A 44 9.94 2.65 -0.47
C LEU A 44 9.89 4.05 0.17
N ASP A 45 10.93 4.86 0.00
CA ASP A 45 10.96 6.23 0.55
C ASP A 45 9.87 7.12 -0.06
N PHE A 46 9.67 7.01 -1.39
CA PHE A 46 8.61 7.70 -2.10
C PHE A 46 7.21 7.21 -1.66
N PHE A 47 7.06 5.91 -1.46
CA PHE A 47 5.81 5.30 -1.01
C PHE A 47 5.43 5.72 0.43
N GLU A 48 6.38 5.64 1.36
CA GLU A 48 6.18 6.06 2.76
C GLU A 48 5.94 7.57 2.90
N SER A 49 6.57 8.37 2.02
CA SER A 49 6.38 9.82 1.98
C SER A 49 5.00 10.25 1.48
N ASN A 50 4.35 9.43 0.65
CA ASN A 50 3.11 9.77 -0.04
C ASN A 50 2.00 8.74 0.21
N TRP A 51 2.04 8.07 1.36
CA TRP A 51 1.13 6.97 1.72
C TRP A 51 -0.35 7.31 1.53
N ALA A 52 -0.77 8.56 1.83
CA ALA A 52 -2.16 8.97 1.73
C ALA A 52 -2.64 9.05 0.27
N PHE A 53 -1.76 9.46 -0.64
CA PHE A 53 -2.03 9.42 -2.07
C PHE A 53 -2.22 7.97 -2.53
N PHE A 54 -1.33 7.06 -2.13
CA PHE A 54 -1.45 5.64 -2.49
C PHE A 54 -2.67 4.95 -1.87
N ALA A 55 -3.02 5.30 -0.63
CA ALA A 55 -4.24 4.85 0.02
C ALA A 55 -5.49 5.39 -0.68
N GLY A 56 -5.46 6.63 -1.20
CA GLY A 56 -6.52 7.17 -2.03
C GLY A 56 -6.59 6.48 -3.40
N PHE A 57 -5.45 6.28 -4.04
CA PHE A 57 -5.34 5.65 -5.36
C PHE A 57 -5.85 4.20 -5.35
N GLY A 58 -5.51 3.37 -4.36
CA GLY A 58 -6.01 1.99 -4.31
C GLY A 58 -7.46 1.84 -3.82
N SER A 59 -8.04 2.89 -3.21
CA SER A 59 -9.38 2.84 -2.62
C SER A 59 -10.50 2.41 -3.57
N PRO A 60 -10.55 2.85 -4.86
CA PRO A 60 -11.64 2.48 -5.76
C PRO A 60 -11.61 0.99 -6.13
N CYS A 61 -10.44 0.35 -6.07
CA CYS A 61 -10.31 -1.08 -6.35
C CYS A 61 -10.65 -1.95 -5.13
N VAL A 62 -10.39 -1.43 -3.92
CA VAL A 62 -10.66 -2.14 -2.67
C VAL A 62 -12.10 -1.99 -2.21
N LEU A 63 -12.75 -0.85 -2.47
CA LEU A 63 -14.15 -0.60 -2.09
C LEU A 63 -15.11 -1.73 -2.54
N PRO A 64 -15.09 -2.22 -3.79
CA PRO A 64 -15.94 -3.30 -4.24
C PRO A 64 -15.85 -4.58 -3.39
N ILE A 65 -14.66 -4.90 -2.87
CA ILE A 65 -14.41 -6.09 -2.04
C ILE A 65 -15.26 -6.07 -0.76
N PHE A 66 -15.58 -4.89 -0.24
CA PHE A 66 -16.40 -4.73 0.97
C PHE A 66 -17.91 -4.73 0.71
N PHE A 67 -18.34 -4.39 -0.51
CA PHE A 67 -19.77 -4.24 -0.86
C PHE A 67 -20.34 -5.42 -1.66
N PHE A 68 -19.51 -6.13 -2.43
CA PHE A 68 -19.95 -7.18 -3.35
C PHE A 68 -19.44 -8.57 -2.97
N SER A 69 -20.08 -9.59 -3.55
CA SER A 69 -19.60 -10.98 -3.48
C SER A 69 -18.19 -11.10 -4.06
N PRO A 70 -17.32 -11.98 -3.52
CA PRO A 70 -15.94 -12.14 -3.99
C PRO A 70 -15.85 -12.28 -5.51
N LEU A 71 -16.78 -13.01 -6.13
CA LEU A 71 -16.80 -13.22 -7.58
C LEU A 71 -16.93 -11.91 -8.37
N THR A 72 -17.85 -11.04 -7.96
CA THR A 72 -18.07 -9.73 -8.59
C THR A 72 -16.88 -8.81 -8.33
N SER A 73 -16.35 -8.82 -7.11
CA SER A 73 -15.19 -8.02 -6.71
C SER A 73 -13.94 -8.38 -7.52
N TYR A 74 -13.68 -9.68 -7.74
CA TYR A 74 -12.59 -10.13 -8.62
C TYR A 74 -12.80 -9.71 -10.07
N GLY A 75 -14.03 -9.77 -10.57
CA GLY A 75 -14.36 -9.28 -11.92
C GLY A 75 -14.07 -7.78 -12.09
N VAL A 76 -14.47 -6.96 -11.12
CA VAL A 76 -14.19 -5.52 -11.10
C VAL A 76 -12.69 -5.26 -11.01
N MET A 77 -11.99 -6.00 -10.14
CA MET A 77 -10.54 -5.90 -9.98
C MET A 77 -9.79 -6.25 -11.28
N ALA A 78 -10.22 -7.29 -12.00
CA ALA A 78 -9.59 -7.71 -13.26
C ALA A 78 -9.66 -6.65 -14.37
N ILE A 79 -10.71 -5.81 -14.35
CA ILE A 79 -10.87 -4.70 -15.30
C ILE A 79 -10.13 -3.45 -14.82
N LEU A 80 -10.25 -3.10 -13.53
CA LEU A 80 -9.60 -1.92 -12.96
C LEU A 80 -8.08 -2.04 -12.92
N TYR A 81 -7.54 -3.24 -12.71
CA TYR A 81 -6.10 -3.47 -12.60
C TYR A 81 -5.29 -2.97 -13.81
N PRO A 82 -5.56 -3.41 -15.05
CA PRO A 82 -4.82 -2.90 -16.21
C PRO A 82 -5.03 -1.40 -16.41
N LEU A 83 -6.22 -0.84 -16.10
CA LEU A 83 -6.47 0.60 -16.19
C LEU A 83 -5.62 1.39 -15.18
N PHE A 84 -5.50 0.90 -13.96
CA PHE A 84 -4.75 1.55 -12.88
C PHE A 84 -3.25 1.42 -13.12
N VAL A 85 -2.77 0.27 -13.61
CA VAL A 85 -1.39 0.09 -14.06
C VAL A 85 -1.06 1.05 -15.20
N MET A 86 -1.90 1.18 -16.22
CA MET A 86 -1.69 2.14 -17.32
C MET A 86 -1.72 3.58 -16.83
N THR A 87 -2.64 3.91 -15.92
CA THR A 87 -2.72 5.26 -15.33
C THR A 87 -1.41 5.57 -14.60
N ALA A 88 -0.97 4.71 -13.68
CA ALA A 88 0.28 4.89 -12.95
C ALA A 88 1.49 4.97 -13.89
N ALA A 89 1.56 4.12 -14.92
CA ALA A 89 2.67 4.13 -15.87
C ALA A 89 2.71 5.41 -16.73
N GLY A 90 1.54 5.94 -17.12
CA GLY A 90 1.42 7.07 -18.04
C GLY A 90 1.43 8.45 -17.38
N THR A 91 1.09 8.56 -16.09
CA THR A 91 1.09 9.84 -15.38
C THR A 91 2.46 10.18 -14.81
N GLN A 92 2.75 11.48 -14.64
CA GLN A 92 4.00 11.97 -14.04
C GLN A 92 3.73 12.38 -12.58
N GLU A 93 3.11 11.47 -11.81
CA GLU A 93 2.60 11.78 -10.48
C GLU A 93 3.67 12.22 -9.47
N GLU A 94 4.94 11.88 -9.66
CA GLU A 94 6.03 12.31 -8.78
C GLU A 94 6.13 13.84 -8.70
N GLN A 95 5.98 14.55 -9.83
CA GLN A 95 6.05 16.01 -9.88
C GLN A 95 4.81 16.65 -9.25
N THR A 96 3.62 16.15 -9.59
CA THR A 96 2.35 16.69 -9.09
C THR A 96 2.18 16.46 -7.57
N ILE A 97 2.65 15.33 -7.06
CA ILE A 97 2.62 15.02 -5.62
C ILE A 97 3.56 15.95 -4.85
N ASP A 98 4.75 16.22 -5.39
CA ASP A 98 5.72 17.09 -4.72
C ASP A 98 5.24 18.57 -4.70
N GLU A 99 4.61 19.02 -5.78
CA GLU A 99 3.93 20.32 -5.83
C GLU A 99 2.77 20.41 -4.82
N LEU A 100 1.92 19.38 -4.74
CA LEU A 100 0.81 19.35 -3.77
C LEU A 100 1.32 19.35 -2.33
N LYS A 101 2.43 18.65 -2.06
CA LYS A 101 3.07 18.57 -0.75
C LYS A 101 3.69 19.91 -0.32
N SER A 102 4.30 20.62 -1.28
CA SER A 102 4.76 22.00 -1.10
C SER A 102 3.59 22.94 -0.75
N LEU A 103 2.47 22.79 -1.45
CA LEU A 103 1.26 23.59 -1.21
C LEU A 103 0.61 23.30 0.16
N HIS A 104 0.60 22.05 0.61
CA HIS A 104 -0.04 21.62 1.86
C HIS A 104 0.85 21.78 3.11
N GLY A 105 1.95 22.53 3.01
CA GLY A 105 2.80 22.85 4.17
C GLY A 105 3.54 21.65 4.74
N GLY A 106 3.96 20.70 3.91
CA GLY A 106 4.98 19.68 4.23
C GLY A 106 4.68 18.70 5.37
N LYS A 107 3.48 18.70 5.95
CA LYS A 107 3.18 18.01 7.22
C LYS A 107 2.33 16.75 7.06
N LEU A 108 2.56 15.96 6.02
CA LEU A 108 2.14 14.55 6.06
C LEU A 108 3.28 13.74 6.66
N ASN A 109 3.09 13.33 7.93
CA ASN A 109 4.09 12.56 8.66
C ASN A 109 4.31 11.21 7.93
N ARG A 110 5.57 10.86 7.65
CA ARG A 110 5.93 9.59 7.02
C ARG A 110 5.44 8.44 7.89
N ILE A 111 4.75 7.46 7.32
CA ILE A 111 4.40 6.24 8.05
C ILE A 111 5.54 5.24 7.85
N PRO A 112 6.18 4.75 8.92
CA PRO A 112 7.24 3.74 8.83
C PRO A 112 6.63 2.34 8.64
N LEU A 113 5.76 2.19 7.63
CA LEU A 113 4.99 0.97 7.39
C LEU A 113 5.93 -0.21 7.13
N PHE A 114 6.96 0.00 6.31
CA PHE A 114 7.90 -1.06 5.95
C PHE A 114 8.90 -1.33 7.06
N PHE A 115 9.27 -0.33 7.87
CA PHE A 115 10.08 -0.57 9.06
C PHE A 115 9.37 -1.48 10.07
N VAL A 116 8.07 -1.25 10.30
CA VAL A 116 7.26 -2.11 11.18
C VAL A 116 7.15 -3.51 10.60
N ALA A 117 6.82 -3.63 9.31
CA ALA A 117 6.73 -4.92 8.64
C ALA A 117 8.06 -5.69 8.72
N LYS A 118 9.18 -5.04 8.38
CA LYS A 118 10.52 -5.64 8.43
C LYS A 118 10.89 -6.09 9.84
N ARG A 119 10.59 -5.28 10.86
CA ARG A 119 10.81 -5.64 12.26
C ARG A 119 10.01 -6.87 12.67
N LEU A 120 8.73 -6.93 12.30
CA LEU A 120 7.86 -8.08 12.58
C LEU A 120 8.35 -9.34 11.86
N THR A 121 8.72 -9.23 10.58
CA THR A 121 9.27 -10.35 9.82
C THR A 121 10.58 -10.85 10.43
N THR A 122 11.49 -9.96 10.81
CA THR A 122 12.75 -10.34 11.48
C THR A 122 12.48 -11.03 12.83
N GLN A 123 11.50 -10.56 13.61
CA GLN A 123 11.11 -11.20 14.87
C GLN A 123 10.48 -12.59 14.63
N ALA A 124 9.64 -12.74 13.62
CA ALA A 124 9.04 -14.02 13.24
C ALA A 124 10.10 -15.02 12.74
N LEU A 125 11.07 -14.56 11.94
CA LEU A 125 12.21 -15.36 11.48
C LEU A 125 13.10 -15.81 12.64
N GLN A 126 13.26 -14.99 13.68
CA GLN A 126 13.97 -15.36 14.90
C GLN A 126 13.21 -16.40 15.75
N LEU A 127 11.87 -16.46 15.63
CA LEU A 127 11.02 -17.45 16.30
C LEU A 127 10.96 -18.80 15.55
N PHE A 128 11.19 -18.81 14.24
CA PHE A 128 11.20 -20.01 13.40
C PHE A 128 12.56 -20.20 12.69
N PRO A 129 13.64 -20.50 13.43
CA PRO A 129 14.95 -20.78 12.84
C PRO A 129 14.98 -22.05 11.97
N GLU A 130 14.00 -22.95 12.10
CA GLU A 130 13.91 -24.21 11.34
C GLU A 130 13.59 -24.02 9.85
N ALA A 131 13.04 -22.87 9.43
CA ALA A 131 12.74 -22.60 8.01
C ALA A 131 13.96 -22.13 7.19
N GLN A 132 15.12 -21.94 7.84
CA GLN A 132 16.37 -21.53 7.18
C GLN A 132 17.19 -22.68 6.59
N LYS A 133 16.81 -23.94 6.82
CA LYS A 133 17.61 -25.10 6.38
C LYS A 133 17.31 -25.60 4.96
N GLU A 134 16.30 -25.08 4.27
CA GLU A 134 15.87 -25.56 2.95
C GLU A 134 16.08 -24.55 1.80
N GLN A 135 16.97 -23.56 1.95
CA GLN A 135 17.28 -22.60 0.89
C GLN A 135 18.75 -22.66 0.46
#